data_AF-A0A6J1P6V1-F1
#
_entry.id   AF-A0A6J1P6V1-F1
#
_cell.length_a   1.000
_cell.length_b   1.000
_cell.length_c   1.000
_cell.angle_alpha   90.00
_cell.angle_beta   90.00
_cell.angle_gamma   90.00
#
_symmetry.space_group_name_H-M   'P 1'
#
loop_
_entity.id
_entity.type
_entity.pdbx_description
1 polymer ?
#
loop_
_entity_poly.entity_id
_entity_poly.type
_entity_poly.pdbx_seq_one_letter_code
_entity_poly.pdbx_strand_id
1 'polypeptide(L)'
;AAPAPAPLVHRSVQPACLQCAARFPQSFLLDTFDYSVCDACRDDAGAHALLPRTQAKSEFLLQDCDLDARPPPLRALSRPNPHRARAPPMRLYLRAQLEERACA
;
A
#
# COMPACT_ATOMS: atom_id res chain seq x y z
N ALA A 1 -17.65 -5.60 -3.57
CA ALA A 1 -16.58 -4.93 -2.82
C ALA A 1 -16.50 -5.55 -1.43
N ALA A 2 -15.34 -5.60 -0.80
CA ALA A 2 -15.28 -5.83 0.65
C ALA A 2 -15.89 -4.61 1.36
N PRO A 3 -16.48 -4.76 2.56
CA PRO A 3 -16.79 -3.62 3.41
C PRO A 3 -15.48 -2.93 3.81
N ALA A 4 -15.50 -1.60 3.93
CA ALA A 4 -14.38 -0.88 4.51
C ALA A 4 -14.16 -1.36 5.97
N PRO A 5 -12.91 -1.51 6.44
CA PRO A 5 -12.64 -1.97 7.80
C PRO A 5 -13.26 -1.01 8.82
N ALA A 6 -13.84 -1.56 9.89
CA ALA A 6 -14.48 -0.76 10.92
C ALA A 6 -13.42 0.13 11.62
N PRO A 7 -13.72 1.42 11.91
CA PRO A 7 -12.77 2.31 12.58
C PRO A 7 -12.34 1.74 13.93
N LEU A 8 -11.06 1.85 14.29
CA LEU A 8 -10.55 1.36 15.57
C LEU A 8 -10.99 2.30 16.72
N VAL A 9 -12.21 2.06 17.22
CA VAL A 9 -12.88 2.87 18.24
C VAL A 9 -12.08 2.92 19.55
N HIS A 10 -11.40 1.83 19.91
CA HIS A 10 -10.69 1.73 21.19
C HIS A 10 -9.24 2.26 21.09
N ARG A 11 -8.96 3.36 21.80
CA ARG A 11 -7.68 4.11 21.74
C ARG A 11 -6.41 3.30 22.11
N SER A 12 -6.55 2.14 22.75
CA SER A 12 -5.43 1.22 23.04
C SER A 12 -5.13 0.23 21.91
N VAL A 13 -5.99 0.12 20.90
CA VAL A 13 -5.82 -0.73 19.71
C VAL A 13 -5.39 0.10 18.48
N GLN A 14 -5.57 1.42 18.54
CA GLN A 14 -5.18 2.35 17.48
C GLN A 14 -3.65 2.34 17.25
N PRO A 15 -3.17 2.06 16.03
CA PRO A 15 -1.76 2.12 15.71
C PRO A 15 -1.22 3.55 15.84
N ALA A 16 0.06 3.65 16.19
CA ALA A 16 0.81 4.91 16.14
C ALA A 16 1.37 5.12 14.73
N CYS A 17 1.37 6.37 14.26
CA CYS A 17 1.96 6.73 12.98
C CYS A 17 3.49 6.65 13.02
N LEU A 18 4.11 5.95 12.06
CA LEU A 18 5.57 5.82 11.96
C LEU A 18 6.31 7.17 11.82
N GLN A 19 5.66 8.21 11.30
CA GLN A 19 6.24 9.53 11.10
C GLN A 19 6.08 10.47 12.31
N CYS A 20 4.86 10.58 12.87
CA CYS A 20 4.53 11.57 13.90
C CYS A 20 4.17 10.98 15.28
N ALA A 21 4.27 9.66 15.46
CA ALA A 21 3.89 8.90 16.66
C ALA A 21 2.42 9.06 17.15
N ALA A 22 1.61 9.91 16.51
CA ALA A 22 0.21 10.11 16.84
C ALA A 22 -0.60 8.83 16.57
N ARG A 23 -1.51 8.47 17.49
CA ARG A 23 -2.45 7.36 17.30
C ARG A 23 -3.59 7.79 16.39
N PHE A 24 -4.01 6.91 15.48
CA PHE A 24 -5.08 7.18 14.53
C PHE A 24 -6.06 6.00 14.44
N PRO A 25 -7.38 6.23 14.30
CA PRO A 25 -8.39 5.17 14.27
C PRO A 25 -8.47 4.42 12.94
N GLN A 26 -8.09 5.08 11.85
CA GLN A 26 -8.08 4.57 10.48
C GLN A 26 -7.19 5.49 9.62
N SER A 27 -6.61 4.95 8.56
CA SER A 27 -6.04 5.73 7.46
C SER A 27 -6.14 4.94 6.16
N PHE A 28 -6.00 5.61 5.02
CA PHE A 28 -6.00 4.93 3.72
C PHE A 28 -4.84 3.93 3.58
N LEU A 29 -3.66 4.27 4.10
CA LEU A 29 -2.48 3.41 4.03
C LEU A 29 -2.62 2.17 4.93
N LEU A 30 -3.28 2.32 6.09
CA LEU A 30 -3.59 1.20 6.98
C LEU A 30 -4.66 0.27 6.39
N ASP A 31 -5.77 0.84 5.88
CA ASP A 31 -6.86 0.09 5.23
C ASP A 31 -6.35 -0.78 4.08
N THR A 32 -5.66 -0.14 3.14
CA THR A 32 -5.38 -0.73 1.84
C THR A 32 -4.07 -1.53 1.85
N PHE A 33 -3.09 -1.13 2.66
CA PHE A 33 -1.72 -1.68 2.64
C PHE A 33 -1.21 -2.23 3.99
N ASP A 34 -2.00 -2.22 5.08
CA ASP A 34 -1.56 -2.45 6.48
C ASP A 34 -0.45 -1.47 6.95
N TYR A 35 -0.20 -0.39 6.23
CA TYR A 35 0.95 0.49 6.49
C TYR A 35 0.59 1.59 7.50
N SER A 36 1.29 1.63 8.64
CA SER A 36 0.93 2.41 9.83
C SER A 36 1.31 3.90 9.75
N VAL A 37 0.79 4.60 8.75
CA VAL A 37 0.91 6.07 8.60
C VAL A 37 -0.46 6.72 8.50
N CYS A 38 -0.67 7.83 9.23
CA CYS A 38 -1.91 8.59 9.19
C CYS A 38 -1.97 9.49 7.94
N ASP A 39 -3.17 9.83 7.47
CA ASP A 39 -3.33 10.57 6.20
C ASP A 39 -2.73 11.99 6.23
N ALA A 40 -2.44 12.55 7.41
CA ALA A 40 -1.74 13.83 7.57
C ALA A 40 -0.21 13.74 7.40
N CYS A 41 0.38 12.53 7.45
CA CYS A 41 1.80 12.26 7.20
C CYS A 41 2.02 11.40 5.94
N ARG A 42 0.98 11.23 5.13
CA ARG A 42 1.03 10.63 3.80
C ARG A 42 1.77 11.55 2.84
N ASP A 43 2.57 10.95 1.98
CA ASP A 43 3.36 11.62 0.94
C ASP A 43 3.24 10.82 -0.35
N ASP A 44 2.33 11.25 -1.22
CA ASP A 44 2.02 10.62 -2.50
C ASP A 44 3.12 10.77 -3.56
N ALA A 45 4.18 11.54 -3.30
CA ALA A 45 5.30 11.75 -4.22
C ALA A 45 6.57 10.98 -3.82
N GLY A 46 6.86 10.92 -2.52
CA GLY A 46 7.95 10.13 -1.94
C GLY A 46 7.50 8.72 -1.53
N ALA A 47 7.81 8.33 -0.28
CA ALA A 47 7.74 6.94 0.18
C ALA A 47 6.33 6.31 0.13
N HIS A 48 5.26 7.12 0.14
CA HIS A 48 3.88 6.61 0.09
C HIS A 48 3.25 6.67 -1.31
N ALA A 49 4.05 6.96 -2.35
CA ALA A 49 3.63 6.90 -3.75
C ALA A 49 3.07 5.51 -4.13
N LEU A 50 2.08 5.50 -5.03
CA LEU A 50 1.42 4.28 -5.49
C LEU A 50 1.88 3.90 -6.91
N LEU A 51 2.68 2.85 -7.02
CA LEU A 51 3.36 2.46 -8.26
C LEU A 51 2.66 1.25 -8.91
N PRO A 52 2.37 1.27 -10.23
CA PRO A 52 1.82 0.12 -10.94
C PRO A 52 2.84 -1.02 -11.04
N ARG A 53 2.36 -2.27 -11.13
CA ARG A 53 3.20 -3.48 -11.24
C ARG A 53 4.34 -3.36 -12.26
N THR A 54 4.11 -2.72 -13.41
CA THR A 54 5.12 -2.51 -14.46
C THR A 54 6.26 -1.60 -14.03
N GLN A 55 5.94 -0.50 -13.34
CA GLN A 55 6.93 0.45 -12.81
C GLN A 55 7.70 -0.17 -11.63
N ALA A 56 6.99 -0.88 -10.75
CA ALA A 56 7.59 -1.63 -9.64
C ALA A 56 8.70 -2.60 -10.11
N LYS A 57 8.46 -3.36 -11.18
CA LYS A 57 9.48 -4.23 -11.79
C LYS A 57 10.64 -3.46 -12.43
N SER A 58 10.34 -2.32 -13.07
CA SER A 58 11.35 -1.58 -13.86
C SER A 58 12.27 -0.71 -13.01
N GLU A 59 11.79 -0.21 -11.86
CA GLU A 59 12.58 0.64 -10.95
C GLU A 59 13.31 -0.19 -9.88
N PHE A 60 12.66 -1.22 -9.33
CA PHE A 60 13.22 -2.04 -8.25
C PHE A 60 13.74 -3.41 -8.72
N LEU A 61 13.74 -3.68 -10.03
CA LEU A 61 14.19 -4.93 -10.66
C LEU A 61 13.46 -6.21 -10.19
N LEU A 62 12.33 -6.06 -9.49
CA LEU A 62 11.53 -7.14 -8.91
C LEU A 62 10.86 -8.02 -9.96
N GLN A 63 10.67 -9.30 -9.66
CA GLN A 63 9.97 -10.25 -10.53
C GLN A 63 8.50 -10.46 -10.10
N ASP A 64 7.71 -11.18 -10.90
CA ASP A 64 6.32 -11.51 -10.55
C ASP A 64 6.21 -12.35 -9.27
N CYS A 65 7.20 -13.19 -8.98
CA CYS A 65 7.26 -13.97 -7.74
C CYS A 65 7.49 -13.08 -6.51
N ASP A 66 8.31 -12.03 -6.58
CA ASP A 66 8.54 -11.11 -5.46
C ASP A 66 7.29 -10.32 -5.04
N LEU A 67 6.39 -10.07 -6.00
CA LEU A 67 5.18 -9.27 -5.81
C LEU A 67 3.96 -10.10 -5.38
N ASP A 68 3.86 -11.38 -5.80
CA ASP A 68 2.69 -12.23 -5.53
C ASP A 68 2.95 -13.48 -4.67
N ALA A 69 4.16 -14.04 -4.70
CA ALA A 69 4.45 -15.36 -4.13
C ALA A 69 5.43 -15.33 -2.95
N ARG A 70 6.36 -14.36 -2.91
CA ARG A 70 7.38 -14.24 -1.87
C ARG A 70 6.74 -13.77 -0.56
N PRO A 71 6.76 -14.57 0.53
CA PRO A 71 6.18 -14.14 1.80
C PRO A 71 6.98 -12.96 2.42
N PRO A 72 6.34 -12.09 3.24
CA PRO A 72 4.89 -11.91 3.35
C PRO A 72 4.31 -11.34 2.04
N PRO A 73 3.09 -11.71 1.61
CA PRO A 73 2.53 -11.23 0.34
C PRO A 73 2.27 -9.73 0.37
N LEU A 74 2.62 -9.02 -0.72
CA LEU A 74 2.40 -7.57 -0.81
C LEU A 74 0.92 -7.25 -1.09
N ARG A 75 0.36 -6.33 -0.30
CA ARG A 75 -0.98 -5.78 -0.58
C ARG A 75 -0.93 -4.85 -1.80
N ALA A 76 -2.02 -4.82 -2.55
CA ALA A 76 -2.12 -4.02 -3.77
C ALA A 76 -3.53 -3.46 -3.98
N LEU A 77 -3.61 -2.17 -4.28
CA LEU A 77 -4.86 -1.49 -4.62
C LEU A 77 -5.24 -1.80 -6.08
N SER A 78 -6.42 -2.38 -6.28
CA SER A 78 -6.99 -2.58 -7.62
C SER A 78 -7.73 -1.33 -8.09
N ARG A 79 -7.34 -0.78 -9.25
CA ARG A 79 -8.03 0.33 -9.94
C ARG A 79 -8.50 -0.09 -11.34
N PRO A 80 -9.55 0.52 -11.90
CA PRO A 80 -9.90 0.32 -13.31
C PRO A 80 -8.72 0.69 -14.21
N ASN A 81 -8.53 -0.07 -15.29
CA ASN A 81 -7.38 0.11 -16.17
C ASN A 81 -7.53 1.40 -17.01
N PRO A 82 -6.59 2.37 -16.92
CA PRO A 82 -6.74 3.68 -17.54
C PRO A 82 -6.73 3.63 -19.08
N HIS A 83 -6.15 2.59 -19.69
CA HIS A 83 -6.09 2.47 -21.14
C HIS A 83 -7.36 1.85 -21.75
N ARG A 84 -8.02 0.93 -21.04
CA ARG A 84 -9.23 0.20 -21.50
C ARG A 84 -10.07 -0.27 -20.33
N ALA A 85 -11.30 0.23 -20.20
CA ALA A 85 -12.23 -0.17 -19.12
C ALA A 85 -12.61 -1.66 -19.11
N ARG A 86 -12.40 -2.40 -20.21
CA ARG A 86 -12.58 -3.87 -20.31
C ARG A 86 -11.31 -4.68 -20.06
N ALA A 87 -10.15 -4.06 -19.90
CA ALA A 87 -8.90 -4.77 -19.58
C ALA A 87 -8.85 -5.14 -18.09
N PRO A 88 -8.03 -6.14 -17.68
CA PRO A 88 -7.83 -6.47 -16.27
C PRO A 88 -7.44 -5.24 -15.43
N PRO A 89 -7.98 -5.12 -14.19
CA PRO A 89 -7.71 -3.97 -13.33
C PRO A 89 -6.23 -3.83 -13.02
N MET A 90 -5.76 -2.58 -12.95
CA MET A 90 -4.38 -2.27 -12.64
C MET A 90 -4.14 -2.42 -11.13
N ARG A 91 -3.12 -3.19 -10.75
CA ARG A 91 -2.65 -3.32 -9.36
C ARG A 91 -1.56 -2.28 -9.09
N LEU A 92 -1.82 -1.42 -8.11
CA LEU A 92 -0.90 -0.43 -7.56
C LEU A 92 -0.34 -0.94 -6.22
N TYR A 93 0.96 -0.79 -6.00
CA TYR A 93 1.67 -1.19 -4.78
C TYR A 93 2.23 0.06 -4.08
N LEU A 94 2.39 0.00 -2.76
CA LEU A 94 2.99 1.09 -1.99
C LEU A 94 4.51 1.12 -2.20
N ARG A 95 5.07 2.28 -2.55
CA ARG A 95 6.50 2.41 -2.84
C ARG A 95 7.41 1.93 -1.71
N ALA A 96 7.14 2.33 -0.45
CA ALA A 96 7.89 1.85 0.71
C ALA A 96 7.96 0.31 0.78
N GLN A 97 6.85 -0.38 0.51
CA GLN A 97 6.80 -1.85 0.53
C GLN A 97 7.57 -2.51 -0.63
N LEU A 98 7.79 -1.79 -1.74
CA LEU A 98 8.65 -2.22 -2.85
C LEU A 98 10.13 -1.99 -2.55
N GLU A 99 10.46 -0.87 -1.90
CA GLU A 99 11.81 -0.57 -1.40
C GLU A 99 12.23 -1.59 -0.34
N GLU A 100 11.36 -1.89 0.63
CA GLU A 100 11.53 -2.99 1.60
C GLU A 100 11.68 -4.36 0.90
N ARG A 101 10.93 -4.62 -0.18
CA ARG A 101 11.01 -5.88 -0.94
C ARG A 101 12.30 -6.04 -1.72
N ALA A 102 12.89 -4.95 -2.20
CA ALA A 102 14.10 -4.95 -3.02
C ALA A 102 15.39 -4.97 -2.18
N CYS A 103 15.34 -4.47 -0.95
CA CYS A 103 16.45 -4.53 0.00
C CYS A 103 16.50 -5.82 0.84
N ALA A 104 15.44 -6.64 0.83
CA ALA A 104 15.32 -7.88 1.60
C ALA A 104 15.49 -9.14 0.74
#